data_AF-A0A972S167-F1
#
_entry.id   AF-A0A972S167-F1
#
_cell.length_a   1.000
_cell.length_b   1.000
_cell.length_c   1.000
_cell.angle_alpha   90.00
_cell.angle_beta   90.00
_cell.angle_gamma   90.00
#
_symmetry.space_group_name_H-M   'P 1'
#
loop_
_entity.id
_entity.type
_entity.pdbx_description
1 polymer ?
#
loop_
_entity_poly.entity_id
_entity_poly.type
_entity_poly.pdbx_seq_one_letter_code
_entity_poly.pdbx_strand_id
1 'polypeptide(L)'
;MFKKFLLHLGWTFLVFVILFVPDVLYTLWKFPTYFTFVPESFFKQFAAIFFIIFFVLMIPQRRSRFAILTILALFSLAEQLHFVYYHNYISPYKIKLFFQEQEEIWQTVKEIYRYFFLPLFFFLVQLFLLHKIAKRPAPLEFRYALPISILLLAAGPIVAFTRNDAYVFMPKTTNVSIANMYTTLSWFLSHELFKPKKRVHFQPYRVEELPDIRSPQNIIVVMGESLGSNKMSLFGFDKNTTPNLDALKNDPRFLFGSGYACSVCTKVSLPTFFTLKAEPANIAPILDNTTNLARLAKARGYKVHYITMQNSMLLSGYISGYADSITELKGYDEKLIEALEKIDLSRKNFIILHQRNSHSPYHEYTPPRFYKFPFKERPYEEFMLFSYLNSVLYTDYILSSIFKKVKELDSSAIAFFTSDHGELIGIKEDKGKFGHSILDPNAAKVPFLIYYNDKVDPSIQKMVSTLPTIHTHYQFGKLIARTLGYAIVNPNENNESFYINGTDLAGENGYMVLYRNRQEYKIVH
;
A
#
# COMPACT_ATOMS: atom_id res chain seq x y z
N MET A 1 -54.05 5.76 14.42
CA MET A 1 -53.00 5.15 13.57
C MET A 1 -52.19 6.19 12.82
N PHE A 2 -52.82 7.09 12.04
CA PHE A 2 -52.14 8.14 11.25
C PHE A 2 -51.16 9.03 12.04
N LYS A 3 -51.56 9.56 13.21
CA LYS A 3 -50.66 10.36 14.07
C LYS A 3 -49.39 9.61 14.50
N LYS A 4 -49.48 8.31 14.79
CA LYS A 4 -48.33 7.47 15.15
C LYS A 4 -47.40 7.26 13.96
N PHE A 5 -47.96 7.09 12.76
CA PHE A 5 -47.21 6.98 11.52
C PHE A 5 -46.44 8.26 11.18
N LEU A 6 -47.10 9.43 11.24
CA LEU A 6 -46.41 10.72 11.05
C LEU A 6 -45.30 10.95 12.08
N LEU A 7 -45.55 10.61 13.34
CA LEU A 7 -44.53 10.68 14.39
C LEU A 7 -43.34 9.77 14.07
N HIS A 8 -43.60 8.55 13.58
CA HIS A 8 -42.57 7.59 13.17
C HIS A 8 -41.72 8.11 12.00
N LEU A 9 -42.34 8.72 11.00
CA LEU A 9 -41.63 9.38 9.90
C LEU A 9 -40.74 10.52 10.41
N GLY A 10 -41.24 11.34 11.33
CA GLY A 10 -40.47 12.41 11.96
C GLY A 10 -39.24 11.88 12.71
N TRP A 11 -39.39 10.80 13.49
CA TRP A 11 -38.25 10.15 14.16
C TRP A 11 -37.27 9.53 13.17
N THR A 12 -37.77 8.92 12.09
CA THR A 12 -36.94 8.34 11.03
C THR A 12 -36.09 9.41 10.37
N PHE A 13 -36.69 10.55 10.02
CA PHE A 13 -35.99 11.71 9.47
C PHE A 13 -34.95 12.27 10.43
N LEU A 14 -35.30 12.44 11.71
CA LEU A 14 -34.37 12.94 12.72
C LEU A 14 -33.15 12.03 12.89
N VAL A 15 -33.34 10.70 12.91
CA VAL A 15 -32.24 9.75 12.99
C VAL A 15 -31.37 9.80 11.75
N PHE A 16 -31.96 9.93 10.56
CA PHE A 16 -31.18 10.14 9.32
C PHE A 16 -30.32 11.41 9.44
N VAL A 17 -30.89 12.52 9.91
CA VAL A 17 -30.16 13.79 10.10
C VAL A 17 -29.00 13.61 11.09
N ILE A 18 -29.21 12.95 12.24
CA ILE A 18 -28.14 12.68 13.21
C ILE A 18 -26.99 11.88 12.57
N LEU A 19 -27.33 10.92 11.72
CA LEU A 19 -26.36 10.07 11.04
C LEU A 19 -25.63 10.79 9.89
N PHE A 20 -26.29 11.73 9.21
CA PHE A 20 -25.74 12.46 8.06
C PHE A 20 -24.99 13.74 8.42
N VAL A 21 -25.38 14.43 9.51
CA VAL A 21 -24.77 15.71 9.91
C VAL A 21 -23.24 15.66 10.00
N PRO A 22 -22.61 14.59 10.52
CA PRO A 22 -21.15 14.54 10.56
C PRO A 22 -20.49 14.61 9.18
N ASP A 23 -21.07 14.03 8.12
CA ASP A 23 -20.55 14.17 6.77
C ASP A 23 -20.48 15.64 6.32
N VAL A 24 -21.52 16.41 6.63
CA VAL A 24 -21.60 17.84 6.30
C VAL A 24 -20.59 18.63 7.13
N LEU A 25 -20.57 18.41 8.46
CA LEU A 25 -19.65 19.13 9.35
C LEU A 25 -18.19 18.83 9.02
N TYR A 26 -17.87 17.57 8.69
CA TYR A 26 -16.53 17.15 8.34
C TYR A 26 -16.06 17.76 7.01
N THR A 27 -16.98 17.86 6.05
CA THR A 27 -16.73 18.54 4.76
C THR A 27 -16.46 20.04 4.95
N LEU A 28 -17.23 20.71 5.81
CA LEU A 28 -17.08 22.14 6.08
C LEU A 28 -15.84 22.49 6.93
N TRP A 29 -15.34 21.54 7.72
CA TRP A 29 -14.22 21.80 8.63
C TRP A 29 -12.90 22.04 7.89
N LYS A 30 -12.40 21.02 7.18
CA LYS A 30 -11.12 21.05 6.44
C LYS A 30 -11.05 20.09 5.24
N PHE A 31 -12.09 19.31 4.98
CA PHE A 31 -12.08 18.26 3.96
C PHE A 31 -13.17 18.49 2.91
N PRO A 32 -13.07 19.52 2.05
CA PRO A 32 -14.11 19.84 1.07
C PRO A 32 -14.36 18.70 0.06
N THR A 33 -13.44 17.75 -0.04
CA THR A 33 -13.54 16.56 -0.89
C THR A 33 -14.13 15.33 -0.18
N TYR A 34 -14.48 15.44 1.11
CA TYR A 34 -15.07 14.35 1.91
C TYR A 34 -16.53 14.04 1.58
N PHE A 35 -17.30 15.02 1.11
CA PHE A 35 -18.64 14.75 0.61
C PHE A 35 -19.02 15.80 -0.43
N THR A 36 -19.47 15.32 -1.59
CA THR A 36 -19.96 16.16 -2.67
C THR A 36 -21.45 15.92 -2.83
N PHE A 37 -22.25 16.93 -2.52
CA PHE A 37 -23.70 16.83 -2.67
C PHE A 37 -24.08 16.78 -4.16
N VAL A 38 -24.57 15.62 -4.59
CA VAL A 38 -25.18 15.42 -5.92
C VAL A 38 -26.62 14.95 -5.71
N PRO A 39 -27.64 15.74 -6.11
CA PRO A 39 -29.04 15.47 -5.75
C PRO A 39 -29.50 14.04 -6.06
N GLU A 40 -29.25 13.55 -7.26
CA GLU A 40 -29.69 12.21 -7.68
C GLU A 40 -29.07 11.10 -6.82
N SER A 41 -27.75 11.17 -6.62
CA SER A 41 -26.99 10.22 -5.79
C SER A 41 -27.47 10.27 -4.33
N PHE A 42 -27.65 11.49 -3.81
CA PHE A 42 -28.08 11.73 -2.45
C PHE A 42 -29.50 11.20 -2.19
N PHE A 43 -30.49 11.52 -3.03
CA PHE A 43 -31.86 11.08 -2.82
C PHE A 43 -32.03 9.56 -2.91
N LYS A 44 -31.25 8.88 -3.77
CA LYS A 44 -31.21 7.40 -3.83
C LYS A 44 -30.72 6.81 -2.50
N GLN A 45 -29.62 7.34 -1.96
CA GLN A 45 -29.05 6.87 -0.69
C GLN A 45 -29.93 7.24 0.51
N PHE A 46 -30.46 8.46 0.52
CA PHE A 46 -31.43 8.92 1.51
C PHE A 46 -32.60 7.95 1.57
N ALA A 47 -33.24 7.63 0.44
CA ALA A 47 -34.37 6.71 0.42
C ALA A 47 -34.02 5.32 0.99
N ALA A 48 -32.87 4.75 0.60
CA ALA A 48 -32.43 3.45 1.09
C ALA A 48 -32.13 3.44 2.60
N ILE A 49 -31.34 4.41 3.08
CA ILE A 49 -30.98 4.54 4.50
C ILE A 49 -32.22 4.87 5.33
N PHE A 50 -33.07 5.78 4.86
CA PHE A 50 -34.33 6.14 5.51
C PHE A 50 -35.24 4.92 5.66
N PHE A 51 -35.34 4.07 4.64
CA PHE A 51 -36.11 2.83 4.70
C PHE A 51 -35.56 1.83 5.72
N ILE A 52 -34.22 1.68 5.80
CA ILE A 52 -33.58 0.86 6.85
C ILE A 52 -33.90 1.41 8.24
N ILE A 53 -33.69 2.72 8.45
CA ILE A 53 -33.97 3.38 9.74
C ILE A 53 -35.45 3.23 10.13
N PHE A 54 -36.36 3.34 9.16
CA PHE A 54 -37.80 3.19 9.38
C PHE A 54 -38.11 1.85 10.06
N PHE A 55 -37.57 0.74 9.55
CA PHE A 55 -37.76 -0.58 10.17
C PHE A 55 -36.99 -0.76 11.47
N VAL A 56 -35.77 -0.23 11.57
CA VAL A 56 -34.98 -0.29 12.81
C VAL A 56 -35.72 0.40 13.96
N LEU A 57 -36.39 1.51 13.70
CA LEU A 57 -37.19 2.22 14.71
C LEU A 57 -38.44 1.45 15.13
N MET A 58 -38.94 0.52 14.30
CA MET A 58 -40.09 -0.33 14.65
C MET A 58 -39.75 -1.53 15.54
N ILE A 59 -38.46 -1.76 15.83
CA ILE A 59 -37.99 -2.84 16.70
C ILE A 59 -38.43 -2.55 18.15
N PRO A 60 -39.22 -3.43 18.80
CA PRO A 60 -39.66 -3.21 20.19
C PRO A 60 -38.50 -3.23 21.19
N GLN A 61 -37.49 -4.07 20.96
CA GLN A 61 -36.34 -4.23 21.83
C GLN A 61 -35.39 -3.02 21.72
N ARG A 62 -35.41 -2.18 22.76
CA ARG A 62 -34.57 -0.96 22.85
C ARG A 62 -33.08 -1.24 22.66
N ARG A 63 -32.57 -2.35 23.21
CA ARG A 63 -31.16 -2.76 23.08
C ARG A 63 -30.79 -3.06 21.63
N SER A 64 -31.62 -3.81 20.92
CA SER A 64 -31.40 -4.15 19.50
C SER A 64 -31.46 -2.92 18.61
N ARG A 65 -32.44 -2.04 18.82
CA ARG A 65 -32.55 -0.77 18.09
C ARG A 65 -31.31 0.10 18.31
N PHE A 66 -30.87 0.27 19.55
CA PHE A 66 -29.67 1.03 19.86
C PHE A 66 -28.42 0.40 19.23
N ALA A 67 -28.27 -0.93 19.32
CA ALA A 67 -27.13 -1.63 18.73
C ALA A 67 -27.02 -1.41 17.21
N ILE A 68 -28.12 -1.53 16.45
CA ILE A 68 -28.10 -1.32 15.00
C ILE A 68 -27.78 0.14 14.67
N LEU A 69 -28.39 1.11 15.37
CA LEU A 69 -28.10 2.53 15.17
C LEU A 69 -26.64 2.88 15.49
N THR A 70 -26.06 2.26 16.52
CA THR A 70 -24.64 2.40 16.86
C THR A 70 -23.74 1.82 15.78
N ILE A 71 -24.09 0.67 15.17
CA ILE A 71 -23.34 0.13 14.02
C ILE A 71 -23.34 1.12 12.85
N LEU A 72 -24.48 1.74 12.54
CA LEU A 72 -24.55 2.77 11.50
C LEU A 72 -23.71 4.02 11.84
N ALA A 73 -23.69 4.45 13.10
CA ALA A 73 -22.81 5.54 13.53
C ALA A 73 -21.32 5.16 13.46
N LEU A 74 -20.97 3.92 13.79
CA LEU A 74 -19.61 3.39 13.66
C LEU A 74 -19.12 3.36 12.22
N PHE A 75 -20.01 3.16 11.24
CA PHE A 75 -19.65 3.26 9.82
C PHE A 75 -19.16 4.66 9.46
N SER A 76 -19.85 5.70 9.93
CA SER A 76 -19.43 7.09 9.74
C SER A 76 -18.11 7.39 10.44
N LEU A 77 -17.96 6.95 11.71
CA LEU A 77 -16.71 7.12 12.46
C LEU A 77 -15.53 6.47 11.74
N ALA A 78 -15.68 5.23 11.29
CA ALA A 78 -14.59 4.49 10.65
C ALA A 78 -14.11 5.18 9.36
N GLU A 79 -15.03 5.65 8.51
CA GLU A 79 -14.68 6.43 7.31
C GLU A 79 -13.98 7.73 7.67
N GLN A 80 -14.48 8.47 8.67
CA GLN A 80 -13.84 9.72 9.12
C GLN A 80 -12.42 9.49 9.64
N LEU A 81 -12.22 8.50 10.52
CA LEU A 81 -10.89 8.17 11.05
C LEU A 81 -9.90 7.78 9.95
N HIS A 82 -10.34 6.95 8.99
CA HIS A 82 -9.50 6.59 7.85
C HIS A 82 -9.21 7.81 6.96
N PHE A 83 -10.20 8.68 6.74
CA PHE A 83 -10.03 9.87 5.91
C PHE A 83 -9.12 10.92 6.55
N VAL A 84 -9.11 11.08 7.89
CA VAL A 84 -8.13 11.93 8.60
C VAL A 84 -6.71 11.59 8.18
N TYR A 85 -6.38 10.30 8.06
CA TYR A 85 -5.02 9.87 7.75
C TYR A 85 -4.76 9.79 6.24
N TYR A 86 -5.60 9.07 5.49
CA TYR A 86 -5.32 8.77 4.06
C TYR A 86 -5.84 9.83 3.08
N HIS A 87 -6.70 10.74 3.53
CA HIS A 87 -7.49 11.65 2.68
C HIS A 87 -8.22 10.88 1.56
N ASN A 88 -8.68 9.68 1.89
CA ASN A 88 -9.36 8.75 1.00
C ASN A 88 -10.30 7.86 1.83
N TYR A 89 -11.32 7.30 1.20
CA TYR A 89 -12.27 6.39 1.86
C TYR A 89 -11.71 4.98 2.01
N ILE A 90 -12.34 4.19 2.86
CA ILE A 90 -12.01 2.77 3.03
C ILE A 90 -12.54 2.00 1.82
N SER A 91 -11.64 1.45 1.01
CA SER A 91 -12.00 0.50 -0.04
C SER A 91 -12.16 -0.91 0.52
N PRO A 92 -12.92 -1.81 -0.16
CA PRO A 92 -13.08 -3.19 0.27
C PRO A 92 -11.77 -3.94 0.51
N TYR A 93 -10.74 -3.61 -0.28
CA TYR A 93 -9.42 -4.23 -0.22
C TYR A 93 -8.62 -3.88 1.04
N LYS A 94 -8.99 -2.81 1.75
CA LYS A 94 -8.31 -2.36 2.97
C LYS A 94 -8.86 -2.99 4.25
N ILE A 95 -10.07 -3.55 4.22
CA ILE A 95 -10.70 -4.15 5.41
C ILE A 95 -9.86 -5.32 5.94
N LYS A 96 -9.32 -6.15 5.04
CA LYS A 96 -8.44 -7.26 5.44
C LYS A 96 -7.14 -6.78 6.08
N LEU A 97 -6.56 -5.71 5.56
CA LEU A 97 -5.31 -5.14 6.06
C LEU A 97 -5.45 -4.64 7.51
N PHE A 98 -6.60 -4.07 7.86
CA PHE A 98 -6.91 -3.65 9.23
C PHE A 98 -6.76 -4.77 10.26
N PHE A 99 -7.11 -6.01 9.91
CA PHE A 99 -6.97 -7.16 10.81
C PHE A 99 -5.56 -7.76 10.84
N GLN A 100 -4.72 -7.42 9.86
CA GLN A 100 -3.37 -7.99 9.73
C GLN A 100 -2.30 -7.08 10.31
N GLU A 101 -2.45 -5.76 10.19
CA GLU A 101 -1.42 -4.77 10.54
C GLU A 101 -1.78 -3.94 11.80
N GLN A 102 -2.32 -4.60 12.84
CA GLN A 102 -2.82 -3.91 14.03
C GLN A 102 -1.74 -3.12 14.78
N GLU A 103 -0.50 -3.63 14.82
CA GLU A 103 0.60 -2.97 15.51
C GLU A 103 0.98 -1.63 14.83
N GLU A 104 1.09 -1.63 13.51
CA GLU A 104 1.40 -0.44 12.70
C GLU A 104 0.30 0.63 12.82
N ILE A 105 -0.97 0.18 12.83
CA ILE A 105 -2.11 1.05 13.06
C ILE A 105 -1.95 1.72 14.43
N TRP A 106 -1.66 0.97 15.50
CA TRP A 106 -1.52 1.56 16.83
C TRP A 106 -0.36 2.54 16.95
N GLN A 107 0.78 2.27 16.31
CA GLN A 107 1.90 3.21 16.26
C GLN A 107 1.49 4.51 15.56
N THR A 108 0.83 4.40 14.42
CA THR A 108 0.32 5.55 13.67
C THR A 108 -0.68 6.36 14.49
N VAL A 109 -1.64 5.69 15.15
CA VAL A 109 -2.63 6.35 16.02
C VAL A 109 -1.95 7.15 17.13
N LYS A 110 -0.89 6.62 17.77
CA LYS A 110 -0.17 7.34 18.83
C LYS A 110 0.46 8.65 18.36
N GLU A 111 0.89 8.73 17.10
CA GLU A 111 1.48 9.94 16.54
C GLU A 111 0.42 10.98 16.14
N ILE A 112 -0.74 10.51 15.66
CA ILE A 112 -1.75 11.36 15.03
C ILE A 112 -3.06 11.47 15.83
N TYR A 113 -3.13 10.97 17.06
CA TYR A 113 -4.36 10.92 17.88
C TYR A 113 -5.05 12.28 18.02
N ARG A 114 -4.28 13.37 18.04
CA ARG A 114 -4.81 14.74 18.13
C ARG A 114 -5.75 15.11 16.99
N TYR A 115 -5.57 14.50 15.81
CA TYR A 115 -6.43 14.73 14.66
C TYR A 115 -7.73 13.91 14.71
N PHE A 116 -7.85 12.94 15.64
CA PHE A 116 -9.06 12.12 15.82
C PHE A 116 -10.09 12.72 16.78
N PHE A 117 -9.76 13.79 17.50
CA PHE A 117 -10.68 14.39 18.47
C PHE A 117 -12.02 14.80 17.84
N LEU A 118 -12.01 15.35 16.62
CA LEU A 118 -13.25 15.80 15.98
C LEU A 118 -14.15 14.63 15.51
N PRO A 119 -13.66 13.62 14.76
CA PRO A 119 -14.44 12.42 14.46
C PRO A 119 -15.02 11.75 15.71
N LEU A 120 -14.20 11.62 16.77
CA LEU A 120 -14.65 11.03 18.04
C LEU A 120 -15.71 11.90 18.72
N PHE A 121 -15.58 13.22 18.69
CA PHE A 121 -16.59 14.14 19.22
C PHE A 121 -17.92 13.98 18.49
N PHE A 122 -17.93 13.97 17.15
CA PHE A 122 -19.14 13.74 16.36
C PHE A 122 -19.79 12.40 16.69
N PHE A 123 -18.99 11.34 16.78
CA PHE A 123 -19.49 10.01 17.14
C PHE A 123 -20.10 9.97 18.55
N LEU A 124 -19.47 10.60 19.54
CA LEU A 124 -20.01 10.65 20.91
C LEU A 124 -21.34 11.42 20.97
N VAL A 125 -21.46 12.52 20.22
CA VAL A 125 -22.72 13.27 20.10
C VAL A 125 -23.79 12.41 19.43
N GLN A 126 -23.46 11.71 18.33
CA GLN A 126 -24.37 10.77 17.68
C GLN A 126 -24.84 9.69 18.65
N LEU A 127 -23.92 9.02 19.35
CA LEU A 127 -24.25 7.97 20.33
C LEU A 127 -25.18 8.49 21.42
N PHE A 128 -24.91 9.69 21.96
CA PHE A 128 -25.76 10.30 22.97
C PHE A 128 -27.19 10.53 22.46
N LEU A 129 -27.34 11.12 21.27
CA LEU A 129 -28.64 11.40 20.67
C LEU A 129 -29.38 10.10 20.30
N LEU A 130 -28.70 9.13 19.68
CA LEU A 130 -29.25 7.84 19.31
C LEU A 130 -29.68 7.03 20.53
N HIS A 131 -28.94 7.10 21.65
CA HIS A 131 -29.33 6.50 22.93
C HIS A 131 -30.61 7.12 23.49
N LYS A 132 -30.74 8.45 23.44
CA LYS A 132 -31.94 9.16 23.88
C LYS A 132 -33.16 8.77 23.03
N ILE A 133 -33.00 8.62 21.72
CA ILE A 133 -34.05 8.15 20.81
C ILE A 133 -34.40 6.68 21.09
N ALA A 134 -33.39 5.82 21.21
CA ALA A 134 -33.59 4.40 21.44
C ALA A 134 -34.18 4.07 22.82
N LYS A 135 -34.13 4.97 23.79
CA LYS A 135 -34.86 4.81 25.07
C LYS A 135 -36.36 5.07 24.98
N ARG A 136 -36.81 5.86 23.99
CA ARG A 136 -38.23 6.18 23.83
C ARG A 136 -39.01 4.94 23.35
N PRO A 137 -40.29 4.78 23.73
CA PRO A 137 -41.15 3.77 23.12
C PRO A 137 -41.24 4.02 21.62
N ALA A 138 -41.23 2.95 20.82
CA ALA A 138 -41.34 3.10 19.37
C ALA A 138 -42.74 3.64 19.02
N PRO A 139 -42.87 4.68 18.17
CA PRO A 139 -44.17 5.20 17.76
C PRO A 139 -45.03 4.12 17.07
N LEU A 140 -44.38 3.26 16.29
CA LEU A 140 -44.93 2.08 15.67
C LEU A 140 -44.06 0.88 16.04
N GLU A 141 -44.67 -0.24 16.38
CA GLU A 141 -43.97 -1.49 16.69
C GLU A 141 -44.39 -2.58 15.72
N PHE A 142 -43.43 -3.40 15.30
CA PHE A 142 -43.70 -4.56 14.45
C PHE A 142 -42.81 -5.73 14.85
N ARG A 143 -43.43 -6.89 15.11
CA ARG A 143 -42.72 -8.08 15.63
C ARG A 143 -41.64 -8.61 14.69
N TYR A 144 -41.78 -8.39 13.39
CA TYR A 144 -40.80 -8.81 12.38
C TYR A 144 -39.84 -7.68 11.96
N ALA A 145 -39.87 -6.53 12.64
CA ALA A 145 -38.99 -5.40 12.32
C ALA A 145 -37.50 -5.77 12.42
N LEU A 146 -37.10 -6.55 13.44
CA LEU A 146 -35.72 -6.98 13.61
C LEU A 146 -35.25 -7.89 12.46
N PRO A 147 -35.92 -9.03 12.15
CA PRO A 147 -35.48 -9.87 11.03
C PRO A 147 -35.54 -9.13 9.69
N ILE A 148 -36.51 -8.23 9.47
CA ILE A 148 -36.54 -7.41 8.25
C ILE A 148 -35.35 -6.46 8.20
N SER A 149 -35.00 -5.80 9.30
CA SER A 149 -33.83 -4.91 9.35
C SER A 149 -32.54 -5.68 9.05
N ILE A 150 -32.40 -6.90 9.57
CA ILE A 150 -31.27 -7.78 9.27
C ILE A 150 -31.25 -8.16 7.79
N LEU A 151 -32.40 -8.54 7.20
CA LEU A 151 -32.51 -8.86 5.78
C LEU A 151 -32.16 -7.66 4.88
N LEU A 152 -32.59 -6.45 5.25
CA LEU A 152 -32.25 -5.23 4.51
C LEU A 152 -30.75 -4.93 4.55
N LEU A 153 -30.09 -5.15 5.69
CA LEU A 153 -28.63 -5.02 5.80
C LEU A 153 -27.87 -6.17 5.12
N ALA A 154 -28.47 -7.37 5.02
CA ALA A 154 -27.89 -8.51 4.31
C ALA A 154 -28.02 -8.38 2.77
N ALA A 155 -28.93 -7.53 2.29
CA ALA A 155 -29.16 -7.34 0.86
C ALA A 155 -27.90 -6.87 0.12
N GLY A 156 -27.07 -6.01 0.73
CA GLY A 156 -25.81 -5.53 0.16
C GLY A 156 -24.83 -6.67 -0.15
N PRO A 157 -24.41 -7.45 0.86
CA PRO A 157 -23.56 -8.62 0.64
C PRO A 157 -24.14 -9.64 -0.35
N ILE A 158 -25.46 -9.89 -0.32
CA ILE A 158 -26.11 -10.82 -1.27
C ILE A 158 -25.98 -10.30 -2.71
N VAL A 159 -26.24 -9.02 -2.94
CA VAL A 159 -26.06 -8.40 -4.26
C VAL A 159 -24.59 -8.44 -4.69
N ALA A 160 -23.65 -8.16 -3.77
CA ALA A 160 -22.22 -8.25 -4.04
C ALA A 160 -21.82 -9.66 -4.51
N PHE A 161 -22.34 -10.72 -3.89
CA PHE A 161 -22.03 -12.11 -4.24
C PHE A 161 -22.32 -12.45 -5.71
N THR A 162 -23.40 -11.90 -6.25
CA THR A 162 -23.80 -12.08 -7.65
C THR A 162 -22.95 -11.31 -8.66
N ARG A 163 -22.10 -10.38 -8.21
CA ARG A 163 -21.33 -9.48 -9.06
C ARG A 163 -19.85 -9.85 -9.10
N ASN A 164 -19.24 -9.63 -10.25
CA ASN A 164 -17.80 -9.85 -10.47
C ASN A 164 -17.00 -8.56 -10.55
N ASP A 165 -17.66 -7.40 -10.57
CA ASP A 165 -17.01 -6.09 -10.68
C ASP A 165 -17.14 -5.32 -9.36
N ALA A 166 -16.00 -5.03 -8.73
CA ALA A 166 -15.95 -4.31 -7.46
C ALA A 166 -16.25 -2.81 -7.60
N TYR A 167 -16.17 -2.26 -8.81
CA TYR A 167 -16.27 -0.81 -9.06
C TYR A 167 -17.56 -0.20 -8.49
N VAL A 168 -18.68 -0.93 -8.54
CA VAL A 168 -19.97 -0.43 -8.01
C VAL A 168 -19.99 -0.34 -6.48
N PHE A 169 -19.12 -1.10 -5.80
CA PHE A 169 -18.96 -1.12 -4.35
C PHE A 169 -17.78 -0.27 -3.87
N MET A 170 -17.05 0.36 -4.79
CA MET A 170 -16.00 1.30 -4.42
C MET A 170 -16.63 2.58 -3.84
N PRO A 171 -16.02 3.15 -2.79
CA PRO A 171 -16.51 4.36 -2.18
C PRO A 171 -16.42 5.56 -3.14
N LYS A 172 -17.34 6.52 -2.98
CA LYS A 172 -17.47 7.71 -3.83
C LYS A 172 -17.63 8.96 -2.97
N THR A 173 -17.14 10.10 -3.44
CA THR A 173 -17.36 11.39 -2.78
C THR A 173 -18.83 11.81 -2.79
N THR A 174 -19.62 11.31 -3.75
CA THR A 174 -21.06 11.57 -3.85
C THR A 174 -21.91 10.68 -2.94
N ASN A 175 -21.27 9.82 -2.15
CA ASN A 175 -21.93 8.94 -1.21
C ASN A 175 -21.72 9.43 0.22
N VAL A 176 -22.75 9.26 1.04
CA VAL A 176 -22.61 9.47 2.48
C VAL A 176 -21.76 8.35 3.09
N SER A 177 -21.02 8.67 4.14
CA SER A 177 -20.07 7.79 4.83
C SER A 177 -20.66 6.42 5.18
N ILE A 178 -21.90 6.38 5.66
CA ILE A 178 -22.63 5.15 5.98
C ILE A 178 -22.84 4.29 4.73
N ALA A 179 -23.19 4.90 3.60
CA ALA A 179 -23.38 4.17 2.35
C ALA A 179 -22.05 3.64 1.82
N ASN A 180 -20.98 4.45 1.85
CA ASN A 180 -19.63 4.03 1.45
C ASN A 180 -19.20 2.80 2.26
N MET A 181 -19.17 2.91 3.58
CA MET A 181 -18.75 1.81 4.44
C MET A 181 -19.65 0.57 4.31
N TYR A 182 -20.97 0.76 4.18
CA TYR A 182 -21.89 -0.35 3.95
C TYR A 182 -21.59 -1.10 2.64
N THR A 183 -21.37 -0.38 1.53
CA THR A 183 -21.01 -1.00 0.25
C THR A 183 -19.63 -1.65 0.28
N THR A 184 -18.67 -1.02 0.95
CA THR A 184 -17.32 -1.55 1.19
C THR A 184 -17.37 -2.88 1.95
N LEU A 185 -18.09 -2.92 3.07
CA LEU A 185 -18.27 -4.14 3.87
C LEU A 185 -19.09 -5.19 3.11
N SER A 186 -20.06 -4.79 2.29
CA SER A 186 -20.85 -5.71 1.47
C SER A 186 -19.97 -6.52 0.52
N TRP A 187 -19.06 -5.85 -0.19
CA TRP A 187 -18.09 -6.52 -1.06
C TRP A 187 -17.13 -7.39 -0.27
N PHE A 188 -16.54 -6.87 0.81
CA PHE A 188 -15.61 -7.62 1.65
C PHE A 188 -16.24 -8.92 2.18
N LEU A 189 -17.42 -8.83 2.81
CA LEU A 189 -18.12 -9.99 3.35
C LEU A 189 -18.42 -11.02 2.25
N SER A 190 -18.89 -10.57 1.10
CA SER A 190 -19.20 -11.44 -0.03
C SER A 190 -17.96 -12.17 -0.58
N HIS A 191 -16.91 -11.43 -0.92
CA HIS A 191 -15.81 -11.95 -1.72
C HIS A 191 -14.69 -12.57 -0.91
N GLU A 192 -14.43 -12.06 0.29
CA GLU A 192 -13.40 -12.65 1.17
C GLU A 192 -13.93 -13.83 1.97
N LEU A 193 -15.22 -13.86 2.34
CA LEU A 193 -15.77 -14.92 3.21
C LEU A 193 -16.52 -16.01 2.46
N PHE A 194 -17.23 -15.67 1.37
CA PHE A 194 -18.17 -16.61 0.74
C PHE A 194 -17.83 -17.01 -0.70
N LYS A 195 -17.17 -16.13 -1.46
CA LYS A 195 -16.93 -16.38 -2.90
C LYS A 195 -15.71 -17.26 -3.13
N PRO A 196 -15.82 -18.36 -3.90
CA PRO A 196 -14.67 -19.18 -4.22
C PRO A 196 -13.71 -18.43 -5.16
N LYS A 197 -12.41 -18.54 -4.85
CA LYS A 197 -11.33 -17.96 -5.66
C LYS A 197 -11.16 -18.74 -6.96
N LYS A 198 -11.20 -18.04 -8.10
CA LYS A 198 -11.01 -18.65 -9.43
C LYS A 198 -9.52 -18.88 -9.66
N ARG A 199 -9.13 -20.12 -9.99
CA ARG A 199 -7.77 -20.44 -10.43
C ARG A 199 -7.68 -20.31 -11.94
N VAL A 200 -6.76 -19.48 -12.41
CA VAL A 200 -6.40 -19.37 -13.82
C VAL A 200 -5.16 -20.23 -14.06
N HIS A 201 -5.14 -20.97 -15.16
CA HIS A 201 -3.99 -21.79 -15.53
C HIS A 201 -3.00 -20.95 -16.35
N PHE A 202 -1.73 -20.99 -15.97
CA PHE A 202 -0.63 -20.32 -16.67
C PHE A 202 0.41 -21.36 -17.10
N GLN A 203 1.11 -21.08 -18.19
CA GLN A 203 2.27 -21.88 -18.57
C GLN A 203 3.42 -21.66 -17.57
N PRO A 204 4.18 -22.72 -17.22
CA PRO A 204 5.24 -22.60 -16.22
C PRO A 204 6.37 -21.69 -16.71
N TYR A 205 6.96 -20.95 -15.79
CA TYR A 205 8.15 -20.15 -16.05
C TYR A 205 9.35 -21.09 -16.21
N ARG A 206 10.35 -20.67 -17.00
CA ARG A 206 11.60 -21.40 -17.20
C ARG A 206 12.79 -20.52 -16.87
N VAL A 207 13.82 -21.15 -16.31
CA VAL A 207 15.12 -20.53 -16.04
C VAL A 207 16.13 -21.17 -16.97
N GLU A 208 16.79 -20.34 -17.78
CA GLU A 208 17.84 -20.76 -18.70
C GLU A 208 19.19 -20.22 -18.22
N GLU A 209 20.24 -21.04 -18.28
CA GLU A 209 21.59 -20.61 -17.93
C GLU A 209 22.22 -19.79 -19.06
N LEU A 210 22.97 -18.75 -18.65
CA LEU A 210 23.76 -17.91 -19.55
C LEU A 210 25.25 -18.13 -19.25
N PRO A 211 25.90 -19.13 -19.88
CA PRO A 211 27.27 -19.55 -19.52
C PRO A 211 28.33 -18.48 -19.81
N ASP A 212 28.07 -17.60 -20.78
CA ASP A 212 29.00 -16.54 -21.16
C ASP A 212 29.00 -15.35 -20.18
N ILE A 213 28.08 -15.33 -19.21
CA ILE A 213 27.98 -14.25 -18.23
C ILE A 213 28.96 -14.50 -17.07
N ARG A 214 29.92 -13.59 -16.94
CA ARG A 214 30.85 -13.53 -15.81
C ARG A 214 30.27 -12.68 -14.68
N SER A 215 29.50 -13.31 -13.80
CA SER A 215 28.85 -12.62 -12.69
C SER A 215 29.85 -12.00 -11.71
N PRO A 216 29.58 -10.79 -11.17
CA PRO A 216 30.44 -10.14 -10.17
C PRO A 216 30.60 -10.96 -8.89
N GLN A 217 31.73 -10.84 -8.20
CA GLN A 217 31.94 -11.52 -6.92
C GLN A 217 30.90 -11.10 -5.88
N ASN A 218 30.57 -9.81 -5.82
CA ASN A 218 29.57 -9.29 -4.89
C ASN A 218 28.41 -8.65 -5.64
N ILE A 219 27.21 -9.17 -5.40
CA ILE A 219 25.95 -8.58 -5.87
C ILE A 219 25.17 -8.14 -4.65
N ILE A 220 24.98 -6.84 -4.52
CA ILE A 220 24.25 -6.22 -3.41
C ILE A 220 22.91 -5.75 -3.94
N VAL A 221 21.82 -6.20 -3.31
CA VAL A 221 20.45 -5.75 -3.60
C VAL A 221 19.96 -4.99 -2.38
N VAL A 222 19.87 -3.67 -2.50
CA VAL A 222 19.30 -2.81 -1.48
C VAL A 222 17.81 -2.66 -1.78
N MET A 223 16.98 -3.24 -0.92
CA MET A 223 15.53 -3.09 -0.97
C MET A 223 15.12 -1.94 -0.04
N GLY A 224 14.72 -0.84 -0.65
CA GLY A 224 14.16 0.32 0.02
C GLY A 224 12.74 0.08 0.51
N GLU A 225 12.31 0.96 1.40
CA GLU A 225 10.98 0.98 2.01
C GLU A 225 10.30 2.30 1.64
N SER A 226 9.13 2.23 1.01
CA SER A 226 8.23 3.37 0.77
C SER A 226 8.84 4.60 0.06
N LEU A 227 9.96 4.47 -0.66
CA LEU A 227 10.60 5.59 -1.37
C LEU A 227 10.04 5.78 -2.78
N GLY A 228 9.27 6.85 -2.95
CA GLY A 228 8.80 7.31 -4.26
C GLY A 228 9.85 8.12 -5.04
N SER A 229 10.14 7.75 -6.30
CA SER A 229 11.14 8.48 -7.11
C SER A 229 10.71 9.90 -7.46
N ASN A 230 9.42 10.19 -7.49
CA ASN A 230 8.87 11.53 -7.71
C ASN A 230 9.09 12.48 -6.52
N LYS A 231 9.76 12.04 -5.46
CA LYS A 231 10.16 12.86 -4.30
C LYS A 231 11.68 13.01 -4.15
N MET A 232 12.45 12.61 -5.16
CA MET A 232 13.92 12.71 -5.17
C MET A 232 14.37 13.81 -6.13
N SER A 233 15.24 14.72 -5.69
CA SER A 233 15.85 15.73 -6.58
C SER A 233 16.63 15.12 -7.74
N LEU A 234 17.12 13.89 -7.56
CA LEU A 234 17.72 13.06 -8.61
C LEU A 234 16.83 12.95 -9.86
N PHE A 235 15.51 12.88 -9.67
CA PHE A 235 14.50 12.79 -10.74
C PHE A 235 13.74 14.11 -10.98
N GLY A 236 14.26 15.23 -10.48
CA GLY A 236 13.69 16.57 -10.73
C GLY A 236 12.64 17.03 -9.72
N PHE A 237 12.57 16.45 -8.53
CA PHE A 237 11.75 17.02 -7.45
C PHE A 237 12.29 18.38 -7.00
N ASP A 238 11.41 19.35 -6.78
CA ASP A 238 11.77 20.77 -6.57
C ASP A 238 12.62 21.04 -5.32
N LYS A 239 12.58 20.14 -4.33
CA LYS A 239 13.38 20.24 -3.10
C LYS A 239 14.61 19.36 -3.22
N ASN A 240 15.76 19.87 -2.78
CA ASN A 240 17.02 19.13 -2.74
C ASN A 240 16.99 18.02 -1.66
N THR A 241 16.44 16.86 -2.03
CA THR A 241 16.21 15.70 -1.16
C THR A 241 17.23 14.58 -1.34
N THR A 242 18.01 14.60 -2.43
CA THR A 242 19.04 13.59 -2.71
C THR A 242 20.37 14.18 -3.18
N PRO A 243 20.97 15.11 -2.41
CA PRO A 243 22.18 15.83 -2.82
C PRO A 243 23.39 14.91 -3.07
N ASN A 244 23.54 13.81 -2.33
CA ASN A 244 24.69 12.92 -2.51
C ASN A 244 24.55 12.10 -3.80
N LEU A 245 23.36 11.60 -4.10
CA LEU A 245 23.08 10.92 -5.37
C LEU A 245 23.12 11.89 -6.56
N ASP A 246 22.68 13.14 -6.38
CA ASP A 246 22.80 14.18 -7.40
C ASP A 246 24.26 14.42 -7.83
N ALA A 247 25.19 14.35 -6.88
CA ALA A 247 26.63 14.49 -7.16
C ALA A 247 27.20 13.32 -7.99
N LEU A 248 26.53 12.16 -8.03
CA LEU A 248 26.96 10.99 -8.79
C LEU A 248 26.48 10.99 -10.25
N LYS A 249 25.63 11.95 -10.68
CA LYS A 249 25.05 11.98 -12.05
C LYS A 249 26.08 11.90 -13.18
N ASN A 250 27.28 12.42 -12.96
CA ASN A 250 28.36 12.44 -13.95
C ASN A 250 29.31 11.24 -13.84
N ASP A 251 29.14 10.36 -12.85
CA ASP A 251 29.92 9.12 -12.74
C ASP A 251 29.32 8.07 -13.70
N PRO A 252 30.04 7.60 -14.73
CA PRO A 252 29.51 6.64 -15.70
C PRO A 252 29.13 5.28 -15.09
N ARG A 253 29.58 5.00 -13.87
CA ARG A 253 29.25 3.78 -13.13
C ARG A 253 27.92 3.87 -12.37
N PHE A 254 27.40 5.09 -12.20
CA PHE A 254 26.11 5.33 -11.56
C PHE A 254 25.03 5.44 -12.62
N LEU A 255 24.12 4.46 -12.63
CA LEU A 255 22.96 4.45 -13.51
C LEU A 255 21.72 4.66 -12.67
N PHE A 256 20.82 5.51 -13.14
CA PHE A 256 19.56 5.79 -12.45
C PHE A 256 18.40 5.87 -13.43
N GLY A 257 17.24 5.41 -12.99
CA GLY A 257 15.99 5.41 -13.73
C GLY A 257 14.80 5.40 -12.78
N SER A 258 13.62 5.68 -13.31
CA SER A 258 12.36 5.61 -12.58
C SER A 258 11.46 4.58 -13.24
N GLY A 259 10.81 3.75 -12.44
CA GLY A 259 9.85 2.77 -12.90
C GLY A 259 8.78 2.51 -11.87
N TYR A 260 8.12 1.36 -12.00
CA TYR A 260 7.02 0.97 -11.13
C TYR A 260 7.33 -0.30 -10.36
N ALA A 261 6.98 -0.29 -9.09
CA ALA A 261 6.97 -1.44 -8.22
C ALA A 261 5.96 -2.48 -8.72
N CYS A 262 6.15 -3.72 -8.30
CA CYS A 262 5.23 -4.80 -8.62
C CYS A 262 3.93 -4.77 -7.76
N SER A 263 3.91 -3.99 -6.70
CA SER A 263 2.72 -3.70 -5.90
C SER A 263 2.79 -2.31 -5.23
N VAL A 264 1.71 -1.91 -4.59
CA VAL A 264 1.53 -0.70 -3.78
C VAL A 264 1.68 -0.95 -2.27
N CYS A 265 2.16 -2.13 -1.85
CA CYS A 265 2.47 -2.45 -0.46
C CYS A 265 3.56 -3.53 -0.30
N THR A 266 4.34 -3.44 0.78
CA THR A 266 5.50 -4.29 1.09
C THR A 266 5.19 -5.78 1.01
N LYS A 267 4.09 -6.21 1.65
CA LYS A 267 3.68 -7.63 1.77
C LYS A 267 3.49 -8.34 0.43
N VAL A 268 3.14 -7.58 -0.62
CA VAL A 268 2.97 -8.10 -1.96
C VAL A 268 4.19 -7.81 -2.83
N SER A 269 4.79 -6.63 -2.67
CA SER A 269 5.97 -6.21 -3.44
C SER A 269 7.16 -7.13 -3.22
N LEU A 270 7.50 -7.44 -1.97
CA LEU A 270 8.68 -8.22 -1.63
C LEU A 270 8.66 -9.63 -2.26
N PRO A 271 7.66 -10.50 -2.00
CA PRO A 271 7.64 -11.83 -2.62
C PRO A 271 7.53 -11.75 -4.14
N THR A 272 6.77 -10.80 -4.69
CA THR A 272 6.61 -10.67 -6.16
C THR A 272 7.92 -10.25 -6.84
N PHE A 273 8.68 -9.31 -6.25
CA PHE A 273 9.97 -8.88 -6.75
C PHE A 273 11.01 -10.00 -6.70
N PHE A 274 11.18 -10.64 -5.55
CA PHE A 274 12.23 -11.65 -5.40
C PHE A 274 11.94 -12.96 -6.14
N THR A 275 10.67 -13.26 -6.43
CA THR A 275 10.28 -14.43 -7.24
C THR A 275 10.04 -14.10 -8.70
N LEU A 276 10.21 -12.84 -9.12
CA LEU A 276 10.05 -12.41 -10.50
C LEU A 276 8.68 -12.81 -11.09
N LYS A 277 7.61 -12.66 -10.31
CA LYS A 277 6.25 -12.88 -10.80
C LYS A 277 5.78 -11.68 -11.62
N ALA A 278 5.25 -11.93 -12.82
CA ALA A 278 4.72 -10.89 -13.69
C ALA A 278 3.19 -10.77 -13.60
N GLU A 279 2.45 -11.87 -13.83
CA GLU A 279 0.99 -11.81 -13.90
C GLU A 279 0.34 -11.77 -12.51
N PRO A 280 -0.70 -10.94 -12.29
CA PRO A 280 -1.40 -10.85 -11.00
C PRO A 280 -1.89 -12.19 -10.47
N ALA A 281 -2.64 -12.96 -11.29
CA ALA A 281 -3.25 -14.23 -10.88
C ALA A 281 -2.29 -15.43 -10.90
N ASN A 282 -1.10 -15.30 -11.49
CA ASN A 282 -0.14 -16.40 -11.57
C ASN A 282 0.73 -16.46 -10.31
N ILE A 283 0.25 -17.12 -9.27
CA ILE A 283 0.99 -17.27 -8.01
C ILE A 283 2.01 -18.42 -8.04
N ALA A 284 2.12 -19.18 -9.13
CA ALA A 284 3.03 -20.33 -9.20
C ALA A 284 4.51 -19.97 -8.92
N PRO A 285 5.09 -18.89 -9.50
CA PRO A 285 6.48 -18.51 -9.21
C PRO A 285 6.76 -18.22 -7.73
N ILE A 286 5.73 -17.74 -7.01
CA ILE A 286 5.81 -17.50 -5.56
C ILE A 286 5.83 -18.83 -4.79
N LEU A 287 5.00 -19.79 -5.20
CA LEU A 287 4.81 -21.05 -4.49
C LEU A 287 5.96 -22.04 -4.75
N ASP A 288 6.45 -22.13 -5.99
CA ASP A 288 7.49 -23.09 -6.39
C ASP A 288 8.92 -22.53 -6.27
N ASN A 289 9.06 -21.21 -6.07
CA ASN A 289 10.33 -20.48 -5.99
C ASN A 289 11.28 -20.75 -7.16
N THR A 290 10.79 -21.12 -8.34
CA THR A 290 11.62 -21.48 -9.51
C THR A 290 12.48 -20.32 -9.99
N THR A 291 11.92 -19.11 -10.00
CA THR A 291 12.57 -17.88 -10.46
C THR A 291 13.07 -16.99 -9.32
N ASN A 292 13.21 -17.55 -8.12
CA ASN A 292 13.61 -16.82 -6.92
C ASN A 292 15.09 -16.37 -6.98
N LEU A 293 15.35 -15.06 -6.87
CA LEU A 293 16.70 -14.49 -6.99
C LEU A 293 17.70 -15.06 -5.97
N ALA A 294 17.30 -15.29 -4.72
CA ALA A 294 18.18 -15.87 -3.70
C ALA A 294 18.50 -17.34 -3.99
N ARG A 295 17.51 -18.11 -4.47
CA ARG A 295 17.73 -19.49 -4.94
C ARG A 295 18.70 -19.53 -6.11
N LEU A 296 18.49 -18.67 -7.11
CA LEU A 296 19.34 -18.59 -8.30
C LEU A 296 20.78 -18.22 -7.92
N ALA A 297 20.95 -17.26 -7.00
CA ALA A 297 22.27 -16.92 -6.46
C ALA A 297 22.94 -18.11 -5.77
N LYS A 298 22.21 -18.83 -4.91
CA LYS A 298 22.74 -20.02 -4.23
C LYS A 298 23.17 -21.11 -5.22
N ALA A 299 22.39 -21.33 -6.27
CA ALA A 299 22.73 -22.27 -7.35
C ALA A 299 24.00 -21.86 -8.13
N ARG A 300 24.38 -20.58 -8.14
CA ARG A 300 25.65 -20.08 -8.69
C ARG A 300 26.80 -20.01 -7.67
N GLY A 301 26.63 -20.61 -6.49
CA GLY A 301 27.65 -20.68 -5.46
C GLY A 301 27.87 -19.37 -4.69
N TYR A 302 26.90 -18.45 -4.72
CA TYR A 302 26.94 -17.28 -3.84
C TYR A 302 26.57 -17.68 -2.42
N LYS A 303 27.28 -17.10 -1.45
CA LYS A 303 26.80 -17.03 -0.07
C LYS A 303 25.71 -15.96 0.02
N VAL A 304 24.52 -16.34 0.46
CA VAL A 304 23.35 -15.46 0.50
C VAL A 304 23.21 -14.85 1.89
N HIS A 305 23.30 -13.52 1.98
CA HIS A 305 23.14 -12.76 3.21
C HIS A 305 21.85 -11.94 3.15
N TYR A 306 20.96 -12.09 4.14
CA TYR A 306 19.79 -11.23 4.30
C TYR A 306 19.91 -10.42 5.59
N ILE A 307 20.12 -9.12 5.45
CA ILE A 307 20.27 -8.18 6.56
C ILE A 307 19.12 -7.18 6.49
N THR A 308 18.34 -7.06 7.56
CA THR A 308 17.12 -6.26 7.56
C THR A 308 16.99 -5.40 8.81
N MET A 309 16.45 -4.19 8.62
CA MET A 309 16.01 -3.28 9.68
C MET A 309 14.53 -3.51 10.05
N GLN A 310 13.88 -4.48 9.38
CA GLN A 310 12.49 -4.87 9.60
C GLN A 310 12.41 -6.28 10.20
N ASN A 311 11.20 -6.78 10.38
CA ASN A 311 10.97 -8.16 10.78
C ASN A 311 11.31 -9.11 9.61
N SER A 312 12.23 -10.06 9.83
CA SER A 312 12.62 -11.02 8.80
C SER A 312 11.48 -11.94 8.37
N MET A 313 10.40 -12.05 9.17
CA MET A 313 9.19 -12.79 8.82
C MET A 313 8.54 -12.29 7.53
N LEU A 314 8.72 -11.01 7.16
CA LEU A 314 8.21 -10.43 5.91
C LEU A 314 8.69 -11.17 4.65
N LEU A 315 9.85 -11.82 4.74
CA LEU A 315 10.45 -12.60 3.66
C LEU A 315 10.64 -14.08 4.01
N SER A 316 9.95 -14.54 5.06
CA SER A 316 10.00 -15.94 5.49
C SER A 316 9.41 -16.86 4.42
N GLY A 317 10.19 -17.87 4.01
CA GLY A 317 9.84 -18.81 2.95
C GLY A 317 10.29 -18.38 1.54
N TYR A 318 10.54 -17.09 1.31
CA TYR A 318 11.01 -16.58 0.01
C TYR A 318 12.52 -16.32 0.00
N ILE A 319 13.04 -15.62 0.99
CA ILE A 319 14.49 -15.38 1.11
C ILE A 319 15.08 -16.24 2.21
N SER A 320 14.38 -16.41 3.32
CA SER A 320 14.92 -17.15 4.47
C SER A 320 15.28 -18.61 4.16
N GLY A 321 14.55 -19.26 3.24
CA GLY A 321 14.83 -20.64 2.83
C GLY A 321 16.12 -20.81 2.02
N TYR A 322 16.68 -19.72 1.47
CA TYR A 322 17.89 -19.74 0.66
C TYR A 322 19.06 -18.96 1.30
N ALA A 323 18.78 -18.11 2.28
CA ALA A 323 19.81 -17.36 3.01
C ALA A 323 20.73 -18.29 3.82
N ASP A 324 22.04 -18.05 3.73
CA ASP A 324 23.06 -18.69 4.60
C ASP A 324 23.20 -17.94 5.93
N SER A 325 22.81 -16.67 5.97
CA SER A 325 22.68 -15.90 7.21
C SER A 325 21.53 -14.90 7.13
N ILE A 326 20.78 -14.79 8.23
CA ILE A 326 19.74 -13.77 8.42
C ILE A 326 20.16 -12.91 9.62
N THR A 327 20.12 -11.59 9.47
CA THR A 327 20.46 -10.66 10.53
C THR A 327 19.39 -9.58 10.63
N GLU A 328 18.68 -9.57 11.74
CA GLU A 328 17.76 -8.49 12.09
C GLU A 328 18.49 -7.44 12.94
N LEU A 329 18.38 -6.19 12.54
CA LEU A 329 19.00 -5.05 13.19
C LEU A 329 17.91 -4.16 13.81
N LYS A 330 18.30 -3.36 14.81
CA LYS A 330 17.42 -2.40 15.50
C LYS A 330 18.05 -1.02 15.50
N GLY A 331 17.23 0.02 15.44
CA GLY A 331 17.67 1.42 15.38
C GLY A 331 17.55 1.97 13.96
N TYR A 332 18.54 2.75 13.53
CA TYR A 332 18.51 3.40 12.21
C TYR A 332 19.28 2.60 11.13
N ASP A 333 18.91 2.81 9.87
CA ASP A 333 19.39 2.07 8.69
C ASP A 333 20.90 2.18 8.43
N GLU A 334 21.63 3.08 9.09
CA GLU A 334 23.10 3.19 9.03
C GLU A 334 23.80 1.91 9.49
N LYS A 335 23.14 1.13 10.35
CA LYS A 335 23.63 -0.19 10.77
C LYS A 335 23.69 -1.21 9.63
N LEU A 336 22.96 -1.00 8.53
CA LEU A 336 23.11 -1.83 7.33
C LEU A 336 24.51 -1.69 6.72
N ILE A 337 25.09 -0.48 6.81
CA ILE A 337 26.46 -0.21 6.33
C ILE A 337 27.47 -0.93 7.23
N GLU A 338 27.32 -0.81 8.55
CA GLU A 338 28.16 -1.51 9.54
C GLU A 338 28.07 -3.04 9.38
N ALA A 339 26.89 -3.57 9.08
CA ALA A 339 26.71 -5.01 8.84
C ALA A 339 27.36 -5.45 7.52
N LEU A 340 27.28 -4.63 6.47
CA LEU A 340 27.97 -4.87 5.20
C LEU A 340 29.50 -4.83 5.35
N GLU A 341 30.06 -4.09 6.31
CA GLU A 341 31.49 -4.08 6.64
C GLU A 341 31.98 -5.39 7.27
N LYS A 342 31.11 -6.14 7.94
CA LYS A 342 31.45 -7.40 8.60
C LYS A 342 31.46 -8.61 7.66
N ILE A 343 31.00 -8.45 6.43
CA ILE A 343 31.00 -9.52 5.42
C ILE A 343 32.38 -9.59 4.75
N ASP A 344 32.90 -10.81 4.60
CA ASP A 344 34.10 -11.08 3.79
C ASP A 344 33.77 -10.93 2.30
N LEU A 345 33.99 -9.73 1.76
CA LEU A 345 33.72 -9.36 0.37
C LEU A 345 34.81 -9.84 -0.61
N SER A 346 35.80 -10.62 -0.16
CA SER A 346 36.72 -11.34 -1.08
C SER A 346 36.05 -12.58 -1.68
N ARG A 347 34.99 -13.08 -1.05
CA ARG A 347 34.20 -14.24 -1.49
C ARG A 347 33.05 -13.83 -2.42
N LYS A 348 32.37 -14.85 -2.94
CA LYS A 348 31.20 -14.70 -3.80
C LYS A 348 29.94 -14.50 -2.93
N ASN A 349 29.41 -13.28 -2.84
CA ASN A 349 28.28 -12.94 -1.95
C ASN A 349 27.09 -12.33 -2.70
N PHE A 350 25.88 -12.78 -2.36
CA PHE A 350 24.62 -12.15 -2.75
C PHE A 350 23.99 -11.56 -1.49
N ILE A 351 23.99 -10.24 -1.39
CA ILE A 351 23.71 -9.53 -0.14
C ILE A 351 22.43 -8.72 -0.34
N ILE A 352 21.41 -9.04 0.44
CA ILE A 352 20.15 -8.30 0.48
C ILE A 352 20.20 -7.39 1.71
N LEU A 353 20.16 -6.08 1.49
CA LEU A 353 20.04 -5.07 2.54
C LEU A 353 18.62 -4.50 2.50
N HIS A 354 17.83 -4.71 3.55
CA HIS A 354 16.42 -4.31 3.59
C HIS A 354 16.18 -3.19 4.60
N GLN A 355 15.83 -2.02 4.06
CA GLN A 355 15.66 -0.76 4.78
C GLN A 355 14.33 -0.67 5.54
N ARG A 356 14.22 0.27 6.48
CA ARG A 356 12.97 0.64 7.17
C ARG A 356 12.66 2.14 7.08
N ASN A 357 13.66 2.97 6.77
CA ASN A 357 13.64 4.42 6.98
C ASN A 357 12.36 5.17 6.55
N SER A 358 11.93 5.10 5.28
CA SER A 358 10.79 5.92 4.81
C SER A 358 9.41 5.30 5.13
N HIS A 359 9.33 4.40 6.11
CA HIS A 359 8.08 3.88 6.65
C HIS A 359 7.41 4.89 7.59
N SER A 360 6.10 5.10 7.46
CA SER A 360 5.35 5.96 8.41
C SER A 360 5.30 5.32 9.81
N PRO A 361 5.46 6.06 10.92
CA PRO A 361 5.81 7.48 11.02
C PRO A 361 7.28 7.75 10.70
N TYR A 362 7.55 8.55 9.66
CA TYR A 362 8.88 8.65 9.03
C TYR A 362 9.99 9.15 9.96
N HIS A 363 9.63 10.04 10.88
CA HIS A 363 10.59 10.63 11.83
C HIS A 363 11.10 9.61 12.86
N GLU A 364 10.32 8.59 13.22
CA GLU A 364 10.76 7.56 14.18
C GLU A 364 11.96 6.73 13.65
N TYR A 365 12.05 6.59 12.33
CA TYR A 365 13.11 5.82 11.66
C TYR A 365 14.20 6.71 11.03
N THR A 366 14.09 8.03 11.21
CA THR A 366 15.05 9.01 10.70
C THR A 366 15.85 9.64 11.85
N PRO A 367 17.19 9.55 11.87
CA PRO A 367 17.99 10.18 12.91
C PRO A 367 17.77 11.71 12.94
N PRO A 368 17.71 12.35 14.13
CA PRO A 368 17.45 13.79 14.24
C PRO A 368 18.38 14.70 13.44
N ARG A 369 19.62 14.27 13.17
CA ARG A 369 20.59 15.02 12.35
C ARG A 369 20.17 15.19 10.88
N PHE A 370 19.17 14.44 10.42
CA PHE A 370 18.60 14.56 9.07
C PHE A 370 17.31 15.40 9.03
N TYR A 371 16.87 16.00 10.15
CA TYR A 371 15.69 16.86 10.21
C TYR A 371 15.94 18.26 9.62
N LYS A 372 16.23 18.31 8.31
CA LYS A 372 16.49 19.54 7.56
C LYS A 372 15.21 20.33 7.26
N PHE A 373 14.10 19.63 7.03
CA PHE A 373 12.78 20.20 6.83
C PHE A 373 12.00 20.20 8.16
N PRO A 374 11.70 21.37 8.76
CA PRO A 374 10.99 21.44 10.04
C PRO A 374 9.55 20.93 9.93
N PHE A 375 9.23 19.84 10.63
CA PHE A 375 7.92 19.17 10.56
C PHE A 375 7.11 19.23 11.87
N LYS A 376 7.76 19.46 13.02
CA LYS A 376 7.10 19.52 14.32
C LYS A 376 6.15 20.71 14.41
N GLU A 377 5.03 20.52 15.11
CA GLU A 377 3.99 21.55 15.33
C GLU A 377 3.39 22.15 14.05
N ARG A 378 3.50 21.43 12.93
CA ARG A 378 2.89 21.81 11.66
C ARG A 378 1.47 21.26 11.49
N PRO A 379 0.66 21.86 10.59
CA PRO A 379 -0.53 21.19 10.05
C PRO A 379 -0.21 19.77 9.56
N TYR A 380 -1.21 18.89 9.54
CA TYR A 380 -1.01 17.46 9.27
C TYR A 380 -0.30 17.22 7.93
N GLU A 381 -0.69 17.95 6.89
CA GLU A 381 -0.16 17.83 5.54
C GLU A 381 1.32 18.21 5.48
N GLU A 382 1.70 19.34 6.12
CA GLU A 382 3.10 19.76 6.23
C GLU A 382 3.92 18.82 7.12
N PHE A 383 3.32 18.32 8.20
CA PHE A 383 3.96 17.35 9.09
C PHE A 383 4.33 16.07 8.31
N MET A 384 3.38 15.49 7.58
CA MET A 384 3.60 14.29 6.77
C MET A 384 4.61 14.53 5.65
N LEU A 385 4.47 15.64 4.91
CA LEU A 385 5.39 16.01 3.84
C LEU A 385 6.82 16.16 4.35
N PHE A 386 7.05 17.04 5.33
CA PHE A 386 8.41 17.38 5.75
C PHE A 386 9.10 16.26 6.53
N SER A 387 8.36 15.46 7.31
CA SER A 387 8.93 14.26 7.94
C SER A 387 9.38 13.23 6.90
N TYR A 388 8.59 13.00 5.85
CA TYR A 388 8.97 12.14 4.73
C TYR A 388 10.19 12.68 3.97
N LEU A 389 10.24 13.99 3.65
CA LEU A 389 11.41 14.53 2.93
C LEU A 389 12.73 14.41 3.73
N ASN A 390 12.66 14.42 5.06
CA ASN A 390 13.82 14.13 5.91
C ASN A 390 14.24 12.65 5.83
N SER A 391 13.29 11.71 5.75
CA SER A 391 13.62 10.30 5.53
C SER A 391 14.26 10.09 4.16
N VAL A 392 13.82 10.79 3.10
CA VAL A 392 14.47 10.74 1.78
C VAL A 392 15.93 11.20 1.84
N LEU A 393 16.23 12.30 2.56
CA LEU A 393 17.61 12.77 2.78
C LEU A 393 18.47 11.74 3.52
N TYR A 394 17.87 11.01 4.47
CA TYR A 394 18.58 9.94 5.15
C TYR A 394 18.84 8.74 4.22
N THR A 395 17.87 8.35 3.39
CA THR A 395 18.07 7.29 2.38
C THR A 395 19.16 7.67 1.37
N ASP A 396 19.22 8.92 0.93
CA ASP A 396 20.30 9.46 0.08
C ASP A 396 21.68 9.24 0.70
N TYR A 397 21.85 9.53 1.99
CA TYR A 397 23.08 9.26 2.73
C TYR A 397 23.41 7.76 2.79
N ILE A 398 22.43 6.90 3.09
CA ILE A 398 22.67 5.45 3.17
C ILE A 398 23.13 4.88 1.82
N LEU A 399 22.42 5.22 0.74
CA LEU A 399 22.72 4.70 -0.59
C LEU A 399 24.07 5.19 -1.11
N SER A 400 24.35 6.49 -0.96
CA SER A 400 25.66 7.04 -1.34
C SER A 400 26.81 6.41 -0.55
N SER A 401 26.61 6.09 0.73
CA SER A 401 27.60 5.38 1.55
C SER A 401 27.83 3.95 1.07
N ILE A 402 26.77 3.22 0.72
CA ILE A 402 26.88 1.88 0.12
C ILE A 402 27.61 1.94 -1.22
N PHE A 403 27.27 2.89 -2.10
CA PHE A 403 27.91 3.05 -3.41
C PHE A 403 29.37 3.44 -3.29
N LYS A 404 29.72 4.30 -2.33
CA LYS A 404 31.11 4.61 -2.00
C LYS A 404 31.88 3.33 -1.60
N LYS A 405 31.29 2.48 -0.76
CA LYS A 405 31.90 1.20 -0.39
C LYS A 405 32.10 0.29 -1.61
N VAL A 406 31.10 0.17 -2.49
CA VAL A 406 31.21 -0.61 -3.74
C VAL A 406 32.38 -0.12 -4.60
N LYS A 407 32.49 1.20 -4.77
CA LYS A 407 33.58 1.84 -5.52
C LYS A 407 34.97 1.44 -4.99
N GLU A 408 35.11 1.36 -3.67
CA GLU A 408 36.38 1.12 -2.97
C GLU A 408 36.76 -0.38 -2.88
N LEU A 409 35.86 -1.31 -3.24
CA LEU A 409 36.14 -2.76 -3.14
C LEU A 409 37.16 -3.24 -4.17
N ASP A 410 38.07 -4.13 -3.74
CA ASP A 410 39.05 -4.82 -4.59
C ASP A 410 38.46 -5.96 -5.44
N SER A 411 37.38 -6.57 -4.98
CA SER A 411 36.62 -7.56 -5.73
C SER A 411 35.63 -6.92 -6.70
N SER A 412 35.19 -7.65 -7.73
CA SER A 412 34.16 -7.16 -8.63
C SER A 412 32.82 -7.04 -7.89
N ALA A 413 32.21 -5.86 -7.93
CA ALA A 413 31.03 -5.55 -7.14
C ALA A 413 30.02 -4.68 -7.88
N ILE A 414 28.75 -5.00 -7.70
CA ILE A 414 27.61 -4.24 -8.19
C ILE A 414 26.54 -4.13 -7.11
N ALA A 415 25.97 -2.94 -6.95
CA ALA A 415 24.81 -2.69 -6.10
C ALA A 415 23.61 -2.28 -6.97
N PHE A 416 22.48 -2.92 -6.72
CA PHE A 416 21.17 -2.59 -7.24
C PHE A 416 20.34 -2.01 -6.11
N PHE A 417 19.60 -0.94 -6.38
CA PHE A 417 18.62 -0.39 -5.45
C PHE A 417 17.28 -0.16 -6.12
N THR A 418 16.22 -0.54 -5.40
CA THR A 418 14.86 -0.08 -5.65
C THR A 418 14.08 -0.06 -4.35
N SER A 419 13.01 0.72 -4.28
CA SER A 419 12.05 0.61 -3.18
C SER A 419 11.00 -0.45 -3.49
N ASP A 420 10.49 -1.09 -2.45
CA ASP A 420 9.39 -2.04 -2.52
C ASP A 420 8.09 -1.43 -3.10
N HIS A 421 7.75 -0.20 -2.73
CA HIS A 421 6.72 0.66 -3.33
C HIS A 421 7.05 2.14 -3.10
N GLY A 422 6.20 3.03 -3.62
CA GLY A 422 6.26 4.47 -3.35
C GLY A 422 5.30 4.88 -2.24
N GLU A 423 5.26 6.18 -1.94
CA GLU A 423 4.44 6.73 -0.86
C GLU A 423 3.71 7.98 -1.37
N LEU A 424 2.41 8.08 -1.06
CA LEU A 424 1.64 9.31 -1.30
C LEU A 424 1.78 10.23 -0.08
N ILE A 425 2.06 11.49 -0.32
CA ILE A 425 2.42 12.48 0.72
C ILE A 425 1.61 13.78 0.58
N GLY A 426 0.47 13.72 -0.10
CA GLY A 426 -0.49 14.82 -0.18
C GLY A 426 -0.11 15.97 -1.11
N ILE A 427 0.92 15.80 -1.95
CA ILE A 427 1.25 16.78 -2.99
C ILE A 427 0.20 16.76 -4.11
N LYS A 428 0.24 17.76 -5.00
CA LYS A 428 -0.73 17.91 -6.09
C LYS A 428 -0.76 16.67 -7.00
N GLU A 429 0.40 16.10 -7.27
CA GLU A 429 0.60 14.90 -8.08
C GLU A 429 -0.08 13.69 -7.43
N ASP A 430 -0.06 13.62 -6.09
CA ASP A 430 -0.71 12.57 -5.30
C ASP A 430 -2.22 12.84 -5.12
N LYS A 431 -2.77 13.90 -5.76
CA LYS A 431 -4.17 14.33 -5.66
C LYS A 431 -4.62 14.57 -4.21
N GLY A 432 -3.70 15.03 -3.37
CA GLY A 432 -3.95 15.29 -1.95
C GLY A 432 -4.12 14.04 -1.08
N LYS A 433 -3.83 12.85 -1.62
CA LYS A 433 -3.88 11.57 -0.88
C LYS A 433 -2.57 11.32 -0.13
N PHE A 434 -2.67 10.57 0.95
CA PHE A 434 -1.54 10.15 1.77
C PHE A 434 -1.50 8.63 1.88
N GLY A 435 -0.35 8.08 2.26
CA GLY A 435 -0.17 6.66 2.51
C GLY A 435 0.16 5.86 1.24
N HIS A 436 0.20 4.54 1.41
CA HIS A 436 0.29 3.57 0.34
C HIS A 436 -0.91 2.58 0.41
N SER A 437 -0.81 1.41 -0.21
CA SER A 437 -1.93 0.45 -0.33
C SER A 437 -3.16 1.00 -1.08
N ILE A 438 -2.92 1.96 -1.98
CA ILE A 438 -3.91 2.55 -2.88
C ILE A 438 -3.43 2.27 -4.30
N LEU A 439 -4.31 1.73 -5.17
CA LEU A 439 -4.02 1.52 -6.59
C LEU A 439 -3.92 2.86 -7.33
N ASP A 440 -2.79 3.53 -7.13
CA ASP A 440 -2.41 4.80 -7.73
C ASP A 440 -0.98 4.66 -8.29
N PRO A 441 -0.71 5.06 -9.55
CA PRO A 441 0.63 4.95 -10.12
C PRO A 441 1.71 5.63 -9.27
N ASN A 442 1.39 6.73 -8.58
CA ASN A 442 2.35 7.44 -7.74
C ASN A 442 2.70 6.68 -6.45
N ALA A 443 1.81 5.79 -5.98
CA ALA A 443 2.08 4.88 -4.87
C ALA A 443 2.93 3.67 -5.29
N ALA A 444 3.12 3.45 -6.60
CA ALA A 444 3.99 2.40 -7.13
C ALA A 444 5.26 2.94 -7.79
N LYS A 445 5.42 4.27 -7.93
CA LYS A 445 6.52 4.85 -8.68
C LYS A 445 7.80 4.88 -7.84
N VAL A 446 8.80 4.09 -8.23
CA VAL A 446 10.02 3.84 -7.42
C VAL A 446 11.30 4.12 -8.21
N PRO A 447 12.41 4.41 -7.53
CA PRO A 447 13.70 4.55 -8.18
C PRO A 447 14.29 3.18 -8.53
N PHE A 448 15.02 3.12 -9.64
CA PHE A 448 15.97 2.04 -9.95
C PHE A 448 17.36 2.65 -10.04
N LEU A 449 18.26 2.24 -9.17
CA LEU A 449 19.64 2.72 -9.16
C LEU A 449 20.59 1.52 -9.28
N ILE A 450 21.68 1.72 -10.00
CA ILE A 450 22.76 0.75 -10.13
C ILE A 450 24.08 1.49 -9.91
N TYR A 451 24.96 0.94 -9.09
CA TYR A 451 26.35 1.38 -8.99
C TYR A 451 27.27 0.16 -9.08
N TYR A 452 28.25 0.20 -9.97
CA TYR A 452 29.25 -0.87 -10.10
C TYR A 452 30.66 -0.31 -10.00
N ASN A 453 31.65 -1.15 -9.69
CA ASN A 453 33.06 -0.74 -9.71
C ASN A 453 33.77 -1.16 -11.00
N ASP A 454 34.98 -0.65 -11.21
CA ASP A 454 35.75 -0.85 -12.44
C ASP A 454 36.17 -2.32 -12.69
N LYS A 455 36.02 -3.19 -11.68
CA LYS A 455 36.33 -4.62 -11.74
C LYS A 455 35.18 -5.46 -12.32
N VAL A 456 33.99 -4.89 -12.54
CA VAL A 456 32.85 -5.60 -13.16
C VAL A 456 33.10 -5.84 -14.64
N ASP A 457 32.78 -7.04 -15.13
CA ASP A 457 33.00 -7.43 -16.53
C ASP A 457 32.28 -6.48 -17.52
N PRO A 458 32.91 -6.05 -18.62
CA PRO A 458 32.31 -5.15 -19.60
C PRO A 458 30.96 -5.64 -20.18
N SER A 459 30.76 -6.96 -20.28
CA SER A 459 29.47 -7.52 -20.72
C SER A 459 28.33 -7.20 -19.76
N ILE A 460 28.60 -7.23 -18.44
CA ILE A 460 27.66 -6.81 -17.41
C ILE A 460 27.44 -5.29 -17.48
N GLN A 461 28.51 -4.49 -17.63
CA GLN A 461 28.39 -3.03 -17.75
C GLN A 461 27.48 -2.63 -18.93
N LYS A 462 27.67 -3.26 -20.09
CA LYS A 462 26.81 -3.08 -21.28
C LYS A 462 25.38 -3.58 -21.06
N MET A 463 25.20 -4.63 -20.27
CA MET A 463 23.87 -5.14 -19.94
C MET A 463 23.10 -4.16 -19.05
N VAL A 464 23.72 -3.66 -17.98
CA VAL A 464 23.06 -2.76 -17.02
C VAL A 464 22.84 -1.35 -17.57
N SER A 465 23.61 -0.92 -18.57
CA SER A 465 23.36 0.35 -19.27
C SER A 465 22.01 0.41 -20.00
N THR A 466 21.32 -0.73 -20.13
CA THR A 466 19.93 -0.79 -20.62
C THR A 466 18.89 -0.31 -19.58
N LEU A 467 19.31 0.08 -18.37
CA LEU A 467 18.44 0.58 -17.30
C LEU A 467 17.40 1.62 -17.74
N PRO A 468 17.68 2.58 -18.65
CA PRO A 468 16.67 3.53 -19.12
C PRO A 468 15.45 2.89 -19.82
N THR A 469 15.57 1.64 -20.26
CA THR A 469 14.49 0.85 -20.91
C THR A 469 13.70 -0.02 -19.92
N ILE A 470 14.10 -0.03 -18.64
CA ILE A 470 13.50 -0.81 -17.57
C ILE A 470 12.44 0.05 -16.88
N HIS A 471 11.19 -0.40 -16.94
CA HIS A 471 10.04 0.36 -16.44
C HIS A 471 9.38 -0.27 -15.22
N THR A 472 9.71 -1.51 -14.88
CA THR A 472 9.05 -2.25 -13.79
C THR A 472 10.01 -3.08 -12.95
N HIS A 473 9.60 -3.37 -11.72
CA HIS A 473 10.26 -4.34 -10.83
C HIS A 473 10.50 -5.69 -11.48
N TYR A 474 9.56 -6.20 -12.27
CA TYR A 474 9.73 -7.47 -12.97
C TYR A 474 10.92 -7.42 -13.93
N GLN A 475 11.03 -6.35 -14.73
CA GLN A 475 12.15 -6.16 -15.66
C GLN A 475 13.47 -5.88 -14.92
N PHE A 476 13.44 -5.09 -13.84
CA PHE A 476 14.62 -4.82 -13.01
C PHE A 476 15.12 -6.09 -12.32
N GLY A 477 14.23 -6.93 -11.82
CA GLY A 477 14.54 -8.25 -11.27
C GLY A 477 15.09 -9.21 -12.34
N LYS A 478 14.57 -9.20 -13.57
CA LYS A 478 15.17 -9.95 -14.71
C LYS A 478 16.59 -9.48 -15.02
N LEU A 479 16.90 -8.19 -14.87
CA LEU A 479 18.25 -7.67 -15.03
C LEU A 479 19.20 -8.19 -13.92
N ILE A 480 18.73 -8.30 -12.68
CA ILE A 480 19.48 -8.91 -11.58
C ILE A 480 19.70 -10.41 -11.85
N ALA A 481 18.67 -11.15 -12.30
CA ALA A 481 18.78 -12.56 -12.67
C ALA A 481 19.78 -12.79 -13.81
N ARG A 482 19.79 -11.90 -14.81
CA ARG A 482 20.79 -11.93 -15.90
C ARG A 482 22.20 -11.65 -15.40
N THR A 483 22.37 -10.76 -14.43
CA THR A 483 23.65 -10.51 -13.76
C THR A 483 24.16 -11.75 -13.01
N LEU A 484 23.24 -12.57 -12.49
CA LEU A 484 23.52 -13.91 -11.93
C LEU A 484 23.77 -14.99 -12.99
N GLY A 485 23.70 -14.67 -14.29
CA GLY A 485 23.90 -15.63 -15.38
C GLY A 485 22.68 -16.50 -15.67
N TYR A 486 21.47 -15.93 -15.52
CA TYR A 486 20.21 -16.59 -15.87
C TYR A 486 19.29 -15.72 -16.73
N ALA A 487 18.63 -16.34 -17.71
CA ALA A 487 17.47 -15.76 -18.39
C ALA A 487 16.18 -16.35 -17.81
N ILE A 488 15.22 -15.46 -17.54
CA ILE A 488 13.88 -15.84 -17.09
C ILE A 488 12.95 -15.80 -18.28
N VAL A 489 12.45 -16.96 -18.66
CA VAL A 489 11.54 -17.15 -19.80
C VAL A 489 10.14 -17.38 -19.25
N ASN A 490 9.28 -16.38 -19.43
CA ASN A 490 7.87 -16.45 -19.08
C ASN A 490 7.03 -16.56 -20.36
N PRO A 491 6.44 -17.74 -20.67
CA PRO A 491 5.62 -17.92 -21.87
C PRO A 491 4.31 -17.12 -21.88
N ASN A 492 3.93 -16.54 -20.74
CA ASN A 492 2.71 -15.75 -20.56
C ASN A 492 2.98 -14.23 -20.63
N GLU A 493 4.26 -13.82 -20.77
CA GLU A 493 4.68 -12.42 -20.73
C GLU A 493 4.05 -11.62 -21.88
N ASN A 494 3.33 -10.56 -21.54
CA ASN A 494 2.80 -9.60 -22.52
C ASN A 494 3.79 -8.45 -22.72
N ASN A 495 4.35 -8.31 -23.92
CA ASN A 495 5.30 -7.23 -24.23
C ASN A 495 4.67 -5.83 -24.35
N GLU A 496 3.34 -5.75 -24.41
CA GLU A 496 2.59 -4.49 -24.54
C GLU A 496 2.18 -3.91 -23.19
N SER A 497 2.12 -4.72 -22.13
CA SER A 497 1.60 -4.28 -20.84
C SER A 497 2.28 -4.90 -19.64
N PHE A 498 2.37 -4.15 -18.55
CA PHE A 498 2.87 -4.60 -17.27
C PHE A 498 1.80 -4.51 -16.18
N TYR A 499 2.02 -5.21 -15.08
CA TYR A 499 1.06 -5.29 -13.99
C TYR A 499 1.64 -4.76 -12.68
N ILE A 500 0.78 -4.10 -11.90
CA ILE A 500 1.06 -3.69 -10.52
C ILE A 500 -0.07 -4.21 -9.66
N ASN A 501 0.22 -5.10 -8.73
CA ASN A 501 -0.79 -5.64 -7.84
C ASN A 501 -1.27 -4.60 -6.81
N GLY A 502 -2.50 -4.79 -6.34
CA GLY A 502 -2.98 -4.18 -5.11
C GLY A 502 -2.44 -4.90 -3.89
N THR A 503 -3.26 -5.00 -2.84
CA THR A 503 -2.88 -5.57 -1.54
C THR A 503 -3.02 -7.10 -1.47
N ASP A 504 -3.08 -7.79 -2.62
CA ASP A 504 -3.19 -9.25 -2.70
C ASP A 504 -2.23 -9.85 -3.74
N LEU A 505 -1.63 -11.00 -3.40
CA LEU A 505 -0.65 -11.68 -4.24
C LEU A 505 -1.23 -12.21 -5.56
N ALA A 506 -2.50 -12.61 -5.56
CA ALA A 506 -3.22 -13.11 -6.73
C ALA A 506 -3.94 -12.01 -7.52
N GLY A 507 -3.80 -10.74 -7.10
CA GLY A 507 -4.46 -9.60 -7.75
C GLY A 507 -5.97 -9.53 -7.50
N GLU A 508 -6.49 -10.27 -6.52
CA GLU A 508 -7.94 -10.26 -6.22
C GLU A 508 -8.40 -8.97 -5.56
N ASN A 509 -7.47 -8.25 -4.93
CA ASN A 509 -7.68 -6.90 -4.40
C ASN A 509 -7.45 -5.79 -5.44
N GLY A 510 -7.70 -6.12 -6.71
CA GLY A 510 -7.44 -5.29 -7.86
C GLY A 510 -5.97 -5.18 -8.24
N TYR A 511 -5.72 -4.72 -9.46
CA TYR A 511 -4.39 -4.48 -10.02
C TYR A 511 -4.43 -3.39 -11.11
N MET A 512 -3.30 -2.75 -11.37
CA MET A 512 -3.14 -1.84 -12.50
C MET A 512 -2.47 -2.55 -13.68
N VAL A 513 -2.94 -2.20 -14.88
CA VAL A 513 -2.30 -2.53 -16.16
C VAL A 513 -1.68 -1.26 -16.71
N LEU A 514 -0.36 -1.26 -16.89
CA LEU A 514 0.42 -0.19 -17.53
C LEU A 514 0.71 -0.57 -18.98
N TYR A 515 0.47 0.32 -19.94
CA TYR A 515 0.76 0.04 -21.35
C TYR A 515 2.08 0.66 -21.79
N ARG A 516 2.96 -0.13 -22.41
CA ARG A 516 4.35 0.27 -22.73
C ARG A 516 4.46 1.51 -23.63
N ASN A 517 3.52 1.67 -24.56
CA ASN A 517 3.53 2.73 -25.57
C ASN A 517 2.51 3.85 -25.31
N ARG A 518 1.90 3.88 -24.12
CA ARG A 518 0.91 4.90 -23.76
C ARG A 518 1.19 5.40 -22.35
N GLN A 519 1.00 6.70 -22.11
CA GLN A 519 0.90 7.22 -20.73
C GLN A 519 -0.47 6.90 -20.11
N GLU A 520 -1.00 5.71 -20.40
CA GLU A 520 -2.31 5.26 -19.98
C GLU A 520 -2.14 4.04 -19.06
N TYR A 521 -2.99 3.98 -18.04
CA TYR A 521 -3.12 2.82 -17.19
C TYR A 521 -4.60 2.50 -16.98
N LYS A 522 -4.89 1.22 -16.70
CA LYS A 522 -6.22 0.76 -16.36
C LYS A 522 -6.19 0.08 -15.00
N ILE A 523 -7.07 0.48 -14.10
CA ILE A 523 -7.32 -0.27 -12.86
C ILE A 523 -8.34 -1.37 -13.17
N VAL A 524 -8.03 -2.59 -12.79
CA VAL A 524 -8.92 -3.75 -12.80
C VAL A 524 -9.31 -4.03 -11.36
N HIS A 525 -10.63 -4.12 -11.13
CA HIS A 525 -11.25 -4.23 -9.81
C HIS A 525 -11.76 -5.63 -9.50
#